data_AF-A0A9X4P8W8-F1
#
_entry.id   AF-A0A9X4P8W8-F1
#
_cell.length_a   1.000
_cell.length_b   1.000
_cell.length_c   1.000
_cell.angle_alpha   90.00
_cell.angle_beta   90.00
_cell.angle_gamma   90.00
#
_symmetry.space_group_name_H-M   'P 1'
#
loop_
_entity.id
_entity.type
_entity.pdbx_description
1 polymer ?
#
loop_
_entity_poly.entity_id
_entity_poly.type
_entity_poly.pdbx_seq_one_letter_code
_entity_poly.pdbx_strand_id
1 'polypeptide(L)' 'MGLIYANGQGVRQDYFKAVEWYNKAAEQGHATAQNNLGIMYQYGKGVRQNLSEAKEWFGKACDNGLQQGCDLYRELNY' A
#
# COMPACT_ATOMS: atom_id res chain seq x y z
N MET A 1 17.67 32.27 -12.50
CA MET A 1 17.10 31.01 -13.01
C MET A 1 16.99 30.01 -11.87
N GLY A 2 15.86 29.96 -11.15
CA GLY A 2 15.75 29.10 -9.97
C GLY A 2 14.30 28.85 -9.52
N LEU A 3 13.39 28.62 -10.47
CA LEU A 3 11.97 28.35 -10.18
C LEU A 3 11.45 27.21 -11.06
N ILE A 4 12.15 26.09 -11.07
CA ILE A 4 11.64 24.81 -11.59
C ILE A 4 11.96 23.77 -10.51
N TYR A 5 11.05 22.82 -10.28
CA TYR A 5 11.04 21.73 -9.29
C TYR A 5 10.05 21.85 -8.13
N ALA A 6 9.11 22.80 -8.16
CA ALA A 6 8.03 22.85 -7.18
C ALA A 6 6.81 21.94 -7.49
N ASN A 7 6.82 21.16 -8.59
CA ASN A 7 5.69 20.29 -8.92
C ASN A 7 6.13 18.97 -9.59
N GLY A 8 6.29 17.91 -8.79
CA GLY A 8 5.88 16.57 -9.21
C GLY A 8 6.90 15.43 -9.38
N GLN A 9 8.21 15.55 -9.13
CA GLN A 9 9.15 14.58 -9.75
C GLN A 9 10.27 13.99 -8.86
N GLY A 10 10.15 14.00 -7.53
CA GLY A 10 11.15 13.39 -6.64
C GLY A 10 10.88 11.93 -6.22
N VAL A 11 9.62 11.49 -6.19
CA VAL A 11 9.18 10.35 -5.37
C VAL A 11 8.92 9.08 -6.18
N ARG A 12 9.62 8.84 -7.29
CA ARG A 12 9.91 7.44 -7.69
C ARG A 12 10.87 6.77 -6.69
N GLN A 13 11.33 7.51 -5.68
CA GLN A 13 12.63 7.35 -5.05
C GLN A 13 12.88 6.00 -4.39
N ASP A 14 11.88 5.22 -3.98
CA ASP A 14 12.09 3.79 -3.64
C ASP A 14 10.78 3.03 -3.39
N TYR A 15 9.70 3.31 -4.14
CA TYR A 15 8.45 2.56 -3.96
C TYR A 15 8.62 1.05 -4.16
N PHE A 16 9.52 0.63 -5.06
CA PHE A 16 9.89 -0.77 -5.21
C PHE A 16 10.50 -1.37 -3.94
N LYS A 17 11.48 -0.69 -3.31
CA LYS A 17 12.05 -1.16 -2.04
C LYS A 17 11.03 -1.12 -0.91
N ALA A 18 10.16 -0.09 -0.88
CA ALA A 18 9.09 -0.01 0.11
C ALA A 18 8.13 -1.19 0.00
N VAL A 19 7.77 -1.59 -1.23
CA VAL A 19 6.98 -2.82 -1.47
C VAL A 19 7.73 -4.03 -0.92
N GLU A 20 9.01 -4.21 -1.22
CA GLU A 20 9.76 -5.37 -0.70
C GLU A 20 9.78 -5.42 0.83
N TRP A 21 10.01 -4.29 1.49
CA TRP A 21 10.00 -4.20 2.96
C TRP A 21 8.61 -4.47 3.54
N TYR A 22 7.57 -3.86 2.98
CA TYR A 22 6.20 -4.10 3.42
C TYR A 22 5.77 -5.54 3.15
N ASN A 23 6.20 -6.16 2.07
CA ASN A 23 5.89 -7.55 1.76
C ASN A 23 6.47 -8.49 2.83
N LYS A 24 7.76 -8.36 3.14
CA LYS A 24 8.42 -9.15 4.21
C LYS A 24 7.75 -8.99 5.58
N ALA A 25 7.31 -7.78 5.93
CA ALA A 25 6.61 -7.53 7.19
C ALA A 25 5.15 -8.00 7.16
N ALA A 26 4.48 -7.88 6.01
CA ALA A 26 3.11 -8.31 5.80
C ALA A 26 2.97 -9.83 5.85
N GLU A 27 3.95 -10.56 5.31
CA GLU A 27 4.07 -12.02 5.42
C GLU A 27 4.25 -12.49 6.88
N GLN A 28 4.82 -11.65 7.74
CA GLN A 28 4.95 -11.92 9.18
C GLN A 28 3.70 -11.55 9.99
N GLY A 29 2.61 -11.11 9.34
CA GLY A 29 1.37 -10.75 10.03
C GLY A 29 1.33 -9.30 10.54
N HIS A 30 2.27 -8.44 10.13
CA HIS A 30 2.26 -7.05 10.59
C HIS A 30 1.13 -6.26 9.92
N ALA A 31 0.05 -6.02 10.67
CA ALA A 31 -1.19 -5.43 10.13
C ALA A 31 -0.98 -4.10 9.40
N THR A 32 -0.14 -3.20 9.94
CA THR A 32 0.19 -1.93 9.28
C THR A 32 0.95 -2.12 7.96
N ALA A 33 1.79 -3.16 7.86
CA ALA A 33 2.53 -3.45 6.63
C ALA A 33 1.61 -4.03 5.57
N GLN A 34 0.69 -4.92 5.97
CA GLN A 34 -0.38 -5.43 5.11
C GLN A 34 -1.24 -4.29 4.55
N ASN A 35 -1.64 -3.34 5.41
CA ASN A 35 -2.40 -2.15 4.98
C ASN A 35 -1.63 -1.28 3.99
N ASN A 36 -0.36 -0.99 4.28
CA ASN A 36 0.49 -0.21 3.38
C ASN A 36 0.68 -0.92 2.04
N LEU A 37 0.90 -2.24 2.04
CA LEU A 37 1.01 -3.03 0.83
C LEU A 37 -0.30 -2.98 0.01
N GLY A 38 -1.45 -3.03 0.69
CA GLY A 38 -2.76 -2.84 0.07
C GLY A 38 -2.89 -1.49 -0.65
N ILE A 39 -2.47 -0.40 -0.01
CA ILE A 39 -2.44 0.95 -0.61
C ILE A 39 -1.51 0.99 -1.83
N MET A 40 -0.36 0.32 -1.76
CA MET A 40 0.60 0.30 -2.87
C MET A 40 0.00 -0.41 -4.11
N TYR A 41 -0.72 -1.51 -3.91
CA TYR A 41 -1.49 -2.17 -4.96
C TYR A 41 -2.70 -1.35 -5.44
N GLN A 42 -3.39 -0.64 -4.54
CA GLN A 42 -4.56 0.18 -4.90
C GLN A 42 -4.20 1.33 -5.85
N TYR A 43 -3.04 1.95 -5.65
CA TYR A 43 -2.58 3.10 -6.46
C TYR A 43 -1.49 2.75 -7.48
N GLY A 44 -1.04 1.50 -7.54
CA GLY A 44 0.04 1.08 -8.44
C GLY A 44 1.39 1.76 -8.12
N LYS A 45 1.70 1.93 -6.83
CA LYS A 45 2.95 2.53 -6.38
C LYS A 45 4.01 1.45 -6.19
N GLY A 46 5.01 1.39 -7.06
CA GLY A 46 6.07 0.36 -6.98
C GLY A 46 5.63 -1.06 -7.35
N VAL A 47 4.33 -1.28 -7.55
CA VAL A 47 3.71 -2.50 -8.09
C VAL A 47 2.69 -2.10 -9.14
N ARG A 48 2.28 -3.05 -9.98
CA ARG A 48 1.14 -2.84 -10.86
C ARG A 48 -0.12 -2.64 -10.03
N GLN A 49 -0.95 -1.68 -10.42
CA GLN A 49 -2.23 -1.46 -9.76
C GLN A 49 -3.08 -2.74 -9.83
N ASN A 50 -3.55 -3.21 -8.68
CA ASN A 50 -4.38 -4.40 -8.56
C ASN A 50 -5.31 -4.27 -7.35
N LEU A 51 -6.58 -3.94 -7.60
CA LEU A 51 -7.57 -3.77 -6.53
C LEU A 51 -7.91 -5.09 -5.82
N SER A 52 -7.81 -6.23 -6.52
CA SER A 52 -8.05 -7.54 -5.91
C SER A 52 -6.97 -7.88 -4.88
N GLU A 53 -5.69 -7.69 -5.22
CA GLU A 53 -4.60 -7.85 -4.25
C GLU A 53 -4.68 -6.81 -3.14
N ALA A 54 -5.01 -5.56 -3.46
CA ALA A 54 -5.18 -4.52 -2.44
C ALA A 54 -6.20 -4.93 -1.38
N LYS A 55 -7.37 -5.39 -1.83
CA LYS A 55 -8.43 -5.89 -0.97
C LYS A 55 -7.99 -7.08 -0.14
N GLU A 56 -7.28 -8.05 -0.71
CA GLU A 56 -6.78 -9.21 0.06
C GLU A 56 -5.86 -8.75 1.20
N TRP A 57 -4.95 -7.82 0.93
CA TRP A 57 -4.05 -7.26 1.93
C TRP A 57 -4.77 -6.46 3.01
N PHE A 58 -5.80 -5.69 2.66
CA PHE A 58 -6.64 -5.00 3.64
C PHE A 58 -7.44 -5.97 4.51
N GLY A 59 -7.94 -7.06 3.95
CA GLY A 59 -8.58 -8.14 4.70
C GLY A 59 -7.63 -8.77 5.73
N LYS A 60 -6.40 -9.11 5.32
CA LYS A 60 -5.37 -9.61 6.24
C LYS A 60 -5.03 -8.60 7.34
N ALA A 61 -4.95 -7.31 6.99
CA ALA A 61 -4.71 -6.25 7.98
C ALA A 61 -5.86 -6.17 9.00
N CYS A 62 -7.10 -6.31 8.54
CA CYS A 62 -8.29 -6.40 9.39
C CYS A 62 -8.22 -7.59 10.35
N ASP A 63 -7.90 -8.78 9.83
CA ASP A 63 -7.78 -10.01 10.62
C ASP A 63 -6.69 -9.90 11.70
N ASN A 64 -5.62 -9.15 11.43
CA ASN A 64 -4.56 -8.84 12.39
C ASN A 64 -4.88 -7.62 13.30
N GLY A 65 -6.13 -7.17 13.34
CA GLY A 65 -6.64 -6.19 14.29
C GLY A 65 -6.52 -4.72 13.86
N LEU A 66 -6.14 -4.43 12.61
CA LEU A 66 -6.09 -3.05 12.11
C LEU A 66 -7.45 -2.62 11.56
N GLN A 67 -8.16 -1.78 12.31
CA GLN A 67 -9.48 -1.25 11.93
C GLN A 67 -9.49 -0.57 10.55
N GLN A 68 -8.44 0.18 10.22
CA GLN A 68 -8.33 0.83 8.90
C GLN A 68 -8.35 -0.17 7.74
N GLY A 69 -7.73 -1.35 7.94
CA GLY A 69 -7.79 -2.44 6.96
C GLY A 69 -9.21 -2.96 6.79
N CYS A 70 -9.99 -3.07 7.88
CA CYS A 70 -11.39 -3.47 7.81
C CYS A 70 -12.25 -2.48 7.03
N ASP A 71 -12.03 -1.18 7.24
CA ASP A 71 -12.78 -0.11 6.59
C ASP A 71 -12.48 -0.11 5.07
N LEU A 72 -11.20 -0.14 4.70
CA LEU A 72 -10.75 -0.20 3.30
C LEU A 72 -11.18 -1.50 2.60
N TYR A 73 -11.16 -2.63 3.30
CA TYR A 73 -11.67 -3.90 2.78
C TYR A 73 -13.16 -3.79 2.44
N ARG A 74 -13.95 -3.15 3.31
CA ARG A 74 -15.38 -2.91 3.05
C ARG A 74 -15.59 -1.96 1.89
N GLU A 75 -14.83 -0.87 1.79
CA GLU A 75 -14.93 0.08 0.68
C GLU A 75 -14.67 -0.58 -0.68
N LEU A 76 -13.73 -1.52 -0.77
CA LEU A 76 -13.41 -2.26 -2.00
C LEU A 76 -14.35 -3.46 -2.26
N ASN A 77 -15.36 -3.67 -1.42
CA ASN A 77 -16.38 -4.71 -1.58
C ASN A 77 -17.71 -4.21 -2.18
N TYR A 78 -17.87 -2.90 -2.36
CA TYR A 78 -19.03 -2.27 -2.99
C TYR A 78 -18.69 -1.78 -4.41
#